data_AF-A0A7C7SUP9-F1
#
_entry.id   AF-A0A7C7SUP9-F1
#
_cell.length_a   1.000
_cell.length_b   1.000
_cell.length_c   1.000
_cell.angle_alpha   90.00
_cell.angle_beta   90.00
_cell.angle_gamma   90.00
#
_symmetry.space_group_name_H-M   'P 1'
#
loop_
_entity.id
_entity.type
_entity.pdbx_description
1 polymer ?
#
loop_
_entity_poly.entity_id
_entity_poly.type
_entity_poly.pdbx_seq_one_letter_code
_entity_poly.pdbx_strand_id
1 'polypeptide(L)'
;MSNKRIKTVSFTAWLDGKARTFIIKGKPATTLYALVKSRSKGTTALEQSNTWALRLGAYIHILRHKYGLDIITHREEREDGWHGRYVLITPVEILEAK
;
A
#
# COMPACT_ATOMS: atom_id res chain seq x y z
N MET A 1 2.37 -13.64 -15.50
CA MET A 1 2.77 -12.23 -15.39
C MET A 1 4.07 -12.16 -14.60
N SER A 2 5.15 -11.66 -15.20
CA SER A 2 6.48 -11.61 -14.57
C SER A 2 6.43 -10.82 -13.26
N ASN A 3 6.77 -11.49 -12.16
CA ASN A 3 6.62 -10.97 -10.79
C ASN A 3 7.82 -10.05 -10.46
N LYS A 4 7.89 -8.89 -11.13
CA LYS A 4 8.96 -7.91 -10.89
C LYS A 4 8.84 -7.42 -9.44
N ARG A 5 9.80 -7.83 -8.59
CA ARG A 5 9.86 -7.43 -7.18
C ARG A 5 10.22 -5.95 -7.10
N ILE A 6 9.22 -5.11 -6.84
CA ILE A 6 9.41 -3.69 -6.52
C ILE A 6 10.20 -3.61 -5.20
N LYS A 7 11.45 -3.16 -5.29
CA LYS A 7 12.36 -2.95 -4.16
C LYS A 7 12.36 -1.51 -3.68
N THR A 8 12.16 -0.55 -4.59
CA THR A 8 12.15 0.88 -4.28
C THR A 8 11.03 1.58 -5.04
N VAL A 9 10.38 2.53 -4.38
CA VAL A 9 9.38 3.42 -4.98
C VAL A 9 9.74 4.85 -4.62
N SER A 10 9.85 5.70 -5.64
CA SER A 10 9.86 7.15 -5.49
C SER A 10 8.46 7.66 -5.81
N PHE A 11 7.88 8.49 -4.94
CA PHE A 11 6.50 8.94 -5.09
C PHE A 11 6.28 10.35 -4.56
N THR A 12 5.27 11.02 -5.10
CA THR A 12 4.73 12.27 -4.54
C THR A 12 3.41 11.95 -3.85
N ALA A 13 3.21 12.47 -2.64
CA ALA A 13 1.96 12.42 -1.91
C ALA A 13 1.45 13.84 -1.63
N TRP A 14 0.14 14.04 -1.71
CA TRP A 14 -0.51 15.30 -1.36
C TRP A 14 -1.04 15.22 0.07
N LEU A 15 -0.30 15.84 1.00
CA LEU A 15 -0.54 15.82 2.43
C LEU A 15 -0.84 17.24 2.90
N ASP A 16 -1.98 17.45 3.57
CA ASP A 16 -2.41 18.75 4.09
C ASP A 16 -2.37 19.87 3.03
N GLY A 17 -2.80 19.54 1.81
CA GLY A 17 -2.79 20.47 0.66
C GLY A 17 -1.41 20.75 0.05
N LYS A 18 -0.35 20.06 0.49
CA LYS A 18 1.02 20.23 -0.01
C LYS A 18 1.55 18.94 -0.63
N ALA A 19 2.16 19.07 -1.81
CA ALA A 19 2.89 17.96 -2.44
C ALA A 19 4.22 17.72 -1.70
N ARG A 20 4.53 16.46 -1.39
CA ARG A 20 5.80 16.03 -0.80
C ARG A 20 6.31 14.78 -1.49
N THR A 21 7.59 14.77 -1.84
CA THR A 21 8.23 13.62 -2.50
C THR A 21 8.98 12.76 -1.49
N PHE A 22 8.86 11.44 -1.64
CA PHE A 22 9.47 10.46 -0.77
C PHE A 22 10.12 9.34 -1.57
N ILE A 23 11.05 8.63 -0.92
CA ILE A 23 11.61 7.38 -1.41
C ILE A 23 11.40 6.33 -0.33
N ILE A 24 10.78 5.22 -0.71
CA ILE A 24 10.51 4.08 0.17
C ILE A 24 11.14 2.82 -0.40
N LYS A 25 11.66 1.95 0.48
CA LYS A 25 12.36 0.72 0.11
C LYS A 25 11.75 -0.51 0.78
N GLY A 26 12.02 -1.69 0.22
CA GLY A 26 11.63 -2.98 0.77
C GLY A 26 10.13 -3.27 0.62
N LYS A 27 9.58 -4.04 1.57
CA LYS A 27 8.17 -4.48 1.52
C LYS A 27 7.14 -3.34 1.63
N PRO A 28 7.37 -2.26 2.39
CA PRO A 28 6.49 -1.08 2.33
C PRO A 28 6.41 -0.47 0.93
N ALA A 29 7.51 -0.49 0.14
CA ALA A 29 7.49 -0.01 -1.24
C ALA A 29 6.60 -0.88 -2.14
N THR A 30 6.73 -2.21 -2.02
CA THR A 30 5.84 -3.16 -2.72
C THR A 30 4.37 -2.95 -2.31
N THR A 31 4.12 -2.71 -1.01
CA THR A 31 2.78 -2.47 -0.47
C THR A 31 2.16 -1.19 -1.04
N LEU A 32 2.92 -0.08 -1.04
CA LEU A 32 2.46 1.18 -1.61
C LEU A 32 2.15 1.04 -3.10
N TYR A 33 3.02 0.38 -3.85
CA TYR A 33 2.80 0.14 -5.28
C TYR A 33 1.51 -0.67 -5.54
N ALA A 34 1.25 -1.70 -4.72
CA ALA A 34 0.03 -2.49 -4.83
C ALA A 34 -1.23 -1.65 -4.54
N LEU A 35 -1.21 -0.81 -3.50
CA LEU A 35 -2.32 0.09 -3.16
C LEU A 35 -2.61 1.11 -4.27
N VAL A 36 -1.58 1.77 -4.81
CA VAL A 36 -1.77 2.73 -5.92
C VAL A 36 -2.34 2.03 -7.15
N LYS A 37 -1.84 0.83 -7.47
CA LYS A 37 -2.32 0.05 -8.61
C LYS A 37 -3.77 -0.41 -8.44
N SER A 38 -4.20 -0.73 -7.22
CA SER A 38 -5.57 -1.16 -6.95
C SER A 38 -6.56 0.00 -6.78
N ARG A 39 -6.06 1.24 -6.63
CA ARG A 39 -6.88 2.45 -6.51
C ARG A 39 -7.94 2.29 -5.41
N SER A 40 -9.18 2.70 -5.68
CA SER A 40 -10.32 2.61 -4.75
C SER A 40 -10.70 1.17 -4.36
N LYS A 41 -10.27 0.14 -5.12
CA LYS A 41 -10.53 -1.26 -4.76
C LYS A 41 -9.72 -1.69 -3.52
N GLY A 42 -8.60 -1.02 -3.24
CA GLY A 42 -7.71 -1.41 -2.15
C GLY A 42 -7.10 -2.80 -2.33
N THR A 43 -6.48 -3.31 -1.27
CA THR A 43 -5.83 -4.62 -1.29
C THR A 43 -6.02 -5.35 0.03
N THR A 44 -5.99 -6.67 -0.02
CA THR A 44 -6.14 -7.55 1.14
C THR A 44 -4.92 -8.43 1.30
N ALA A 45 -4.73 -8.97 2.51
CA ALA A 45 -3.63 -9.91 2.74
C ALA A 45 -3.78 -11.15 1.84
N LEU A 46 -5.01 -11.64 1.65
CA LEU A 46 -5.27 -12.82 0.83
C LEU A 46 -4.92 -12.59 -0.65
N GLU A 47 -5.27 -11.44 -1.23
CA GLU A 47 -4.90 -11.10 -2.61
C GLU A 47 -3.37 -10.99 -2.82
N GLN A 48 -2.62 -10.73 -1.74
CA GLN A 48 -1.15 -10.64 -1.75
C GLN A 48 -0.47 -11.91 -1.20
N SER A 49 -1.25 -12.92 -0.80
CA SER A 49 -0.79 -14.10 -0.02
C SER A 49 0.32 -14.90 -0.71
N ASN A 50 0.28 -14.99 -2.04
CA ASN A 50 1.29 -15.67 -2.85
C ASN A 50 2.66 -14.96 -2.90
N THR A 51 2.89 -13.89 -2.12
CA THR A 51 4.10 -13.06 -2.27
C THR A 51 4.73 -12.53 -0.96
N TRP A 52 3.97 -11.94 -0.03
CA TRP A 52 4.53 -11.26 1.18
C TRP A 52 3.53 -10.96 2.32
N ALA A 53 2.28 -11.44 2.24
CA ALA A 53 1.15 -10.88 2.99
C ALA A 53 1.12 -11.10 4.51
N LEU A 54 1.98 -11.95 5.08
CA LEU A 54 2.00 -12.23 6.53
C LEU A 54 2.21 -10.98 7.39
N ARG A 55 2.72 -9.89 6.81
CA ARG A 55 2.98 -8.63 7.52
C ARG A 55 2.33 -7.41 6.85
N LEU A 56 1.30 -7.60 6.02
CA LEU A 56 0.63 -6.48 5.33
C LEU A 56 0.22 -5.39 6.33
N GLY A 57 -0.41 -5.74 7.45
CA GLY A 57 -0.80 -4.77 8.48
C GLY A 57 0.38 -3.95 9.03
N ALA A 58 1.55 -4.58 9.24
CA ALA A 58 2.74 -3.87 9.68
C ALA A 58 3.29 -2.91 8.62
N TYR A 59 3.21 -3.27 7.33
CA TYR A 59 3.62 -2.37 6.25
C TYR A 59 2.66 -1.20 6.08
N ILE A 60 1.36 -1.42 6.23
CA ILE A 60 0.36 -0.35 6.28
C ILE A 60 0.63 0.60 7.44
N HIS A 61 0.95 0.08 8.64
CA HIS A 61 1.33 0.88 9.79
C HIS A 61 2.55 1.78 9.48
N ILE A 62 3.58 1.23 8.82
CA ILE A 62 4.73 2.04 8.37
C ILE A 62 4.29 3.16 7.41
N LEU A 63 3.43 2.87 6.43
CA LEU A 63 2.94 3.87 5.48
C LEU A 63 2.17 5.01 6.17
N ARG A 64 1.30 4.67 7.12
CA ARG A 64 0.54 5.65 7.91
C ARG A 64 1.46 6.53 8.75
N HIS A 65 2.29 5.92 9.59
CA HIS A 65 3.00 6.66 10.63
C HIS A 65 4.31 7.29 10.16
N LYS A 66 5.03 6.66 9.22
CA LYS A 66 6.32 7.19 8.74
C LYS A 66 6.16 8.16 7.57
N TYR A 67 5.14 7.97 6.73
CA TYR A 67 4.94 8.78 5.51
C TYR A 67 3.66 9.62 5.55
N GLY A 68 2.87 9.52 6.62
CA GLY A 68 1.64 10.31 6.79
C GLY A 68 0.52 9.93 5.84
N LEU A 69 0.58 8.75 5.21
CA LEU A 69 -0.43 8.34 4.23
C LEU A 69 -1.72 7.94 4.93
N ASP A 70 -2.82 8.57 4.55
CA ASP A 70 -4.15 8.14 4.93
C ASP A 70 -4.55 6.90 4.13
N ILE A 71 -4.79 5.83 4.88
CA ILE A 71 -5.17 4.52 4.36
C ILE A 71 -6.29 4.05 5.28
N ILE A 72 -7.47 3.78 4.72
CA ILE A 72 -8.59 3.24 5.48
C ILE A 72 -8.56 1.72 5.46
N THR A 73 -9.07 1.10 6.52
CA THR A 73 -9.25 -0.36 6.60
C THR A 73 -10.73 -0.66 6.66
N HIS A 74 -11.25 -1.32 5.62
CA HIS A 74 -12.58 -1.91 5.64
C HIS A 74 -12.52 -3.35 6.10
N ARG A 75 -13.56 -3.78 6.82
CA ARG A 75 -13.77 -5.18 7.15
C ARG A 75 -14.48 -5.84 5.97
N GLU A 76 -13.84 -6.83 5.35
CA GLU A 76 -14.46 -7.68 4.32
C GLU A 76 -14.76 -9.04 4.94
N GLU A 77 -16.05 -9.38 5.01
CA GLU A 77 -16.52 -10.63 5.62
C GLU A 77 -16.32 -11.84 4.68
N ARG A 78 -16.05 -12.99 5.29
CA ARG A 78 -15.89 -14.30 4.66
C ARG A 78 -16.57 -15.37 5.52
N GLU A 79 -16.81 -16.55 4.94
CA GLU A 79 -17.40 -17.69 5.66
C GLU A 79 -16.58 -18.09 6.91
N ASP A 80 -15.26 -17.89 6.88
CA ASP A 80 -14.31 -18.25 7.94
C ASP A 80 -13.84 -17.05 8.79
N GLY A 81 -14.46 -15.88 8.65
CA GLY A 81 -14.14 -14.70 9.47
C GLY A 81 -14.16 -13.40 8.67
N TRP A 82 -13.12 -12.58 8.83
CA TRP A 82 -12.98 -11.34 8.06
C TRP A 82 -11.53 -11.04 7.77
N HIS A 83 -11.30 -10.27 6.70
CA HIS A 83 -9.98 -9.72 6.40
C HIS A 83 -10.05 -8.21 6.23
N GLY A 84 -8.96 -7.54 6.59
CA GLY A 84 -8.80 -6.11 6.35
C GLY A 84 -8.55 -5.85 4.87
N ARG A 85 -9.41 -5.03 4.26
CA ARG A 85 -9.18 -4.41 2.95
C ARG A 85 -8.65 -2.99 3.17
N TYR A 86 -7.43 -2.75 2.71
CA TYR A 86 -6.76 -1.46 2.86
C TYR A 86 -6.92 -0.64 1.59
N VAL A 87 -7.44 0.58 1.71
CA VAL A 87 -7.65 1.51 0.58
C VAL A 87 -6.85 2.77 0.84
N LEU A 88 -6.02 3.17 -0.12
CA LEU A 88 -5.25 4.41 -0.06
C LEU A 88 -6.15 5.60 -0.40
N ILE A 89 -6.26 6.54 0.53
CA ILE A 89 -7.07 7.76 0.38
C ILE A 89 -6.20 8.95 -0.01
N THR A 90 -5.01 9.06 0.60
CA THR A 90 -4.04 10.07 0.19
C THR A 90 -3.75 9.96 -1.30
N PRO A 91 -3.91 11.05 -2.08
CA PRO A 91 -3.49 11.07 -3.47
C PRO A 91 -1.98 10.82 -3.54
N VAL A 92 -1.58 9.82 -4.32
CA VAL A 92 -0.19 9.44 -4.52
C VAL A 92 0.07 9.21 -5.99
N GLU A 93 1.18 9.79 -6.47
CA GLU A 93 1.71 9.57 -7.80
C GLU A 93 3.06 8.83 -7.69
N ILE A 94 3.19 7.71 -8.40
CA ILE A 94 4.44 6.95 -8.47
C ILE A 94 5.31 7.57 -9.55
N LEU A 95 6.44 8.15 -9.16
CA LEU A 95 7.42 8.73 -10.08
C LEU A 95 8.32 7.64 -10.67
N GLU A 96 8.73 6.68 -9.84
CA GLU A 96 9.57 5.57 -10.25
C GLU A 96 9.34 4.34 -9.37
N ALA A 97 9.34 3.15 -9.97
CA ALA A 97 9.29 1.89 -9.24
C ALA A 97 10.26 0.85 -9.83
N LYS A 98 11.24 0.43 -9.03
CA LYS A 98 12.36 -0.44 -9.41
C LYS A 98 12.40 -1.69 -8.55
#